data_AF-A0A7S4K2D1-F1
#
_entry.id   AF-A0A7S4K2D1-F1
#
_cell.length_a   1.000
_cell.length_b   1.000
_cell.length_c   1.000
_cell.angle_alpha   90.00
_cell.angle_beta   90.00
_cell.angle_gamma   90.00
#
_symmetry.space_group_name_H-M   'P 1'
#
loop_
_entity.id
_entity.type
_entity.pdbx_description
1 polymer ?
#
loop_
_entity_poly.entity_id
_entity_poly.type
_entity_poly.pdbx_seq_one_letter_code
_entity_poly.pdbx_strand_id
1 'polypeptide(L)'
;MASDVDEPNNPSRYLYDDGRASHPVIEYKVDRTETSGGSAIPSFVLDVTWPRVVVFYHAASPLCKGFKQKFVHLARETRHRSERVPLTFHAVSCSVHNDVCAEYNVKAVPVVMAFHSGHIDPMIVKRTHDNSIEPENLATILEIELREEPFKSENELEVEVGKQEALGKKLMSANFVTDSTGEERSDVAAAAALANEMLSLHASSSEVFTDASNAFMAALEFGTFEEFAKEKLLPAGRLNSLRQFLDLLHWSLPSKWSLHDLINDLRNDIGSVSRSHKDMMKVLHRHKPASNRPIWSKSCDRFNRGDINGGLDRQEGLQGFTCGFWRLLHISSIGVAEQHTSVMGDRSQVQPSYVAYVIRNYVEAYYVGSCMQCGQALIESVDECKYELCGRMAEIDVDTETKAPGWKDLAIWIWRAHNDVRQQEFSGTPWPNAKDCGGCQGALGWSLDDVYTHLKHYYWPSGVQNPRIVVLHKNGRLSRLHVQGSATWSSLGLVTLCCLILVTWFSWLRLRIQQSGLHKKSYLLNEQESKREKRSRSLRHRGGSSRYKSRRGVGARSRQQTTFLDS
;
A
#
# COMPACT_ATOMS: atom_id res chain seq x y z
N MET A 1 -24.30 36.85 -28.36
CA MET A 1 -24.33 36.06 -27.11
C MET A 1 -23.08 35.22 -27.10
N ALA A 2 -22.21 35.39 -26.09
CA ALA A 2 -21.10 34.48 -25.89
C ALA A 2 -21.61 33.22 -25.19
N SER A 3 -21.06 32.06 -25.54
CA SER A 3 -21.23 30.84 -24.75
C SER A 3 -20.35 30.95 -23.51
N ASP A 4 -20.96 30.94 -22.32
CA ASP A 4 -20.20 30.73 -21.09
C ASP A 4 -19.50 29.37 -21.18
N VAL A 5 -18.17 29.40 -21.18
CA VAL A 5 -17.33 28.19 -21.26
C VAL A 5 -17.39 27.50 -19.90
N ASP A 6 -17.79 26.23 -19.87
CA ASP A 6 -18.03 25.48 -18.63
C ASP A 6 -16.90 25.62 -17.61
N GLU A 7 -17.21 26.25 -16.47
CA GLU A 7 -16.41 26.17 -15.26
C GLU A 7 -16.56 24.75 -14.69
N PRO A 8 -15.55 23.84 -14.81
CA PRO A 8 -15.84 22.40 -14.78
C PRO A 8 -16.18 21.81 -13.41
N ASN A 9 -16.15 22.62 -12.35
CA ASN A 9 -16.17 22.19 -10.95
C ASN A 9 -17.16 23.01 -10.09
N ASN A 10 -18.32 23.40 -10.61
CA ASN A 10 -19.38 23.95 -9.77
C ASN A 10 -20.05 22.81 -8.96
N PRO A 11 -19.85 22.73 -7.63
CA PRO A 11 -20.31 21.58 -6.84
C PRO A 11 -21.83 21.46 -6.76
N SER A 12 -22.59 22.50 -7.13
CA SER A 12 -24.06 22.44 -7.17
C SER A 12 -24.62 21.51 -8.28
N ARG A 13 -23.79 21.04 -9.21
CA ARG A 13 -24.19 20.10 -10.29
C ARG A 13 -24.26 18.63 -9.84
N TYR A 14 -23.66 18.28 -8.70
CA TYR A 14 -23.63 16.92 -8.16
C TYR A 14 -24.25 16.89 -6.76
N LEU A 15 -25.18 15.96 -6.51
CA LEU A 15 -25.95 15.91 -5.26
C LEU A 15 -25.35 14.99 -4.21
N TYR A 16 -24.53 14.02 -4.61
CA TYR A 16 -23.89 13.03 -3.73
C TYR A 16 -22.37 13.26 -3.57
N ASP A 17 -21.82 14.32 -4.16
CA ASP A 17 -20.40 14.69 -4.09
C ASP A 17 -19.98 15.47 -2.82
N ASP A 18 -20.67 15.24 -1.69
CA ASP A 18 -20.32 15.81 -0.36
C ASP A 18 -19.65 14.80 0.58
N GLY A 19 -19.07 13.73 0.01
CA GLY A 19 -18.20 12.79 0.70
C GLY A 19 -18.93 11.99 1.79
N ARG A 20 -18.51 12.15 3.06
CA ARG A 20 -19.01 11.35 4.19
C ARG A 20 -20.53 11.45 4.39
N ALA A 21 -21.16 12.55 3.97
CA ALA A 21 -22.61 12.73 4.04
C ALA A 21 -23.39 11.95 2.94
N SER A 22 -22.70 11.40 1.93
CA SER A 22 -23.28 10.51 0.91
C SER A 22 -22.76 9.08 0.96
N HIS A 23 -21.64 8.83 1.65
CA HIS A 23 -21.06 7.49 1.79
C HIS A 23 -22.09 6.45 2.27
N PRO A 24 -22.24 5.28 1.61
CA PRO A 24 -21.36 4.69 0.59
C PRO A 24 -21.81 4.89 -0.87
N VAL A 25 -22.58 5.93 -1.19
CA VAL A 25 -23.02 6.23 -2.57
C VAL A 25 -21.89 6.90 -3.36
N ILE A 26 -21.54 6.31 -4.50
CA ILE A 26 -20.51 6.79 -5.43
C ILE A 26 -21.16 7.72 -6.47
N GLU A 27 -20.75 8.99 -6.54
CA GLU A 27 -21.19 9.91 -7.60
C GLU A 27 -20.47 9.56 -8.92
N TYR A 28 -21.22 9.23 -9.97
CA TYR A 28 -20.66 8.98 -11.29
C TYR A 28 -20.09 10.26 -11.90
N LYS A 29 -18.85 10.17 -12.37
CA LYS A 29 -18.13 11.21 -13.09
C LYS A 29 -17.34 10.54 -14.21
N VAL A 30 -17.44 11.07 -15.43
CA VAL A 30 -16.65 10.62 -16.58
C VAL A 30 -15.18 10.94 -16.35
N ASP A 31 -14.27 9.96 -16.42
CA ASP A 31 -12.84 10.27 -16.37
C ASP A 31 -12.37 10.84 -17.72
N ARG A 32 -11.41 11.76 -17.65
CA ARG A 32 -10.79 12.42 -18.81
C ARG A 32 -9.94 11.46 -19.65
N THR A 33 -9.73 10.21 -19.23
CA THR A 33 -9.11 9.18 -20.07
C THR A 33 -10.14 8.46 -20.96
N GLU A 34 -11.35 8.21 -20.45
CA GLU A 34 -12.42 7.43 -21.09
C GLU A 34 -13.00 8.12 -22.34
N THR A 35 -13.06 9.46 -22.35
CA THR A 35 -13.61 10.26 -23.47
C THR A 35 -12.86 10.09 -24.80
N SER A 36 -11.71 9.42 -24.80
CA SER A 36 -10.96 9.04 -25.99
C SER A 36 -11.64 7.94 -26.83
N GLY A 37 -12.56 7.17 -26.24
CA GLY A 37 -13.06 5.90 -26.81
C GLY A 37 -14.32 5.98 -27.67
N GLY A 38 -15.05 7.10 -27.69
CA GLY A 38 -16.24 7.29 -28.53
C GLY A 38 -17.51 6.54 -28.12
N SER A 39 -17.49 5.78 -27.02
CA SER A 39 -18.66 5.15 -26.40
C SER A 39 -18.63 5.40 -24.91
N ALA A 40 -19.61 6.16 -24.39
CA ALA A 40 -19.65 6.66 -23.02
C ALA A 40 -20.37 5.71 -22.05
N ILE A 41 -20.22 4.40 -22.24
CA ILE A 41 -20.78 3.40 -21.32
C ILE A 41 -20.13 3.61 -19.94
N PRO A 42 -20.92 3.90 -18.89
CA PRO A 42 -20.34 4.19 -17.58
C PRO A 42 -19.53 3.01 -17.02
N SER A 43 -18.44 3.30 -16.31
CA SER A 43 -17.64 2.30 -15.60
C SER A 43 -18.48 1.41 -14.69
N PHE A 44 -19.48 1.98 -13.99
CA PHE A 44 -20.43 1.22 -13.17
C PHE A 44 -21.27 0.22 -13.97
N VAL A 45 -21.36 0.29 -15.30
CA VAL A 45 -22.05 -0.69 -16.18
C VAL A 45 -21.07 -1.77 -16.65
N LEU A 46 -19.81 -1.40 -16.91
CA LEU A 46 -18.74 -2.33 -17.32
C LEU A 46 -18.30 -3.28 -16.20
N ASP A 47 -18.34 -2.84 -14.93
CA ASP A 47 -17.98 -3.63 -13.75
C ASP A 47 -19.06 -4.68 -13.37
N VAL A 48 -19.39 -5.59 -14.29
CA VAL A 48 -20.44 -6.62 -14.17
C VAL A 48 -20.18 -7.69 -13.10
N THR A 49 -19.15 -7.57 -12.26
CA THR A 49 -18.74 -8.63 -11.31
C THR A 49 -19.60 -8.72 -10.04
N TRP A 50 -20.40 -7.70 -9.75
CA TRP A 50 -21.15 -7.56 -8.50
C TRP A 50 -22.52 -6.90 -8.75
N PRO A 51 -23.53 -7.09 -7.86
CA PRO A 51 -24.78 -6.36 -7.92
C PRO A 51 -24.60 -4.86 -7.64
N ARG A 52 -25.46 -4.04 -8.26
CA ARG A 52 -25.29 -2.57 -8.33
C ARG A 52 -26.63 -1.87 -8.24
N VAL A 53 -26.67 -0.73 -7.55
CA VAL A 53 -27.89 0.07 -7.38
C VAL A 53 -27.60 1.52 -7.74
N VAL A 54 -28.28 2.03 -8.77
CA VAL A 54 -27.98 3.33 -9.38
C VAL A 54 -29.18 4.26 -9.21
N VAL A 55 -28.98 5.44 -8.61
CA VAL A 55 -29.99 6.51 -8.60
C VAL A 55 -29.71 7.53 -9.70
N PHE A 56 -30.61 7.61 -10.66
CA PHE A 56 -30.65 8.68 -11.65
C PHE A 56 -31.43 9.87 -11.07
N TYR A 57 -30.81 11.05 -11.03
CA TYR A 57 -31.35 12.23 -10.34
C TYR A 57 -31.05 13.52 -11.11
N HIS A 58 -31.58 14.65 -10.65
CA HIS A 58 -31.21 15.98 -11.16
C HIS A 58 -30.94 16.92 -9.98
N ALA A 59 -29.76 17.54 -9.92
CA ALA A 59 -29.28 18.22 -8.71
C ALA A 59 -30.19 19.38 -8.25
N ALA A 60 -30.85 20.08 -9.18
CA ALA A 60 -31.79 21.14 -8.84
C ALA A 60 -33.17 20.63 -8.34
N SER A 61 -33.53 19.36 -8.57
CA SER A 61 -34.89 18.85 -8.29
C SER A 61 -35.17 18.73 -6.78
N PRO A 62 -36.23 19.36 -6.24
CA PRO A 62 -36.60 19.24 -4.83
C PRO A 62 -36.87 17.79 -4.40
N LEU A 63 -37.47 16.98 -5.29
CA LEU A 63 -37.73 15.56 -5.02
C LEU A 63 -36.43 14.75 -4.90
N CYS A 64 -35.41 15.07 -5.71
CA CYS A 64 -34.09 14.43 -5.61
C CYS A 64 -33.39 14.83 -4.31
N LYS A 65 -33.43 16.12 -3.95
CA LYS A 65 -32.85 16.62 -2.68
C LYS A 65 -33.48 15.95 -1.45
N GLY A 66 -34.80 15.81 -1.43
CA GLY A 66 -35.52 15.10 -0.36
C GLY A 66 -35.26 13.59 -0.34
N PHE A 67 -35.07 12.96 -1.50
CA PHE A 67 -34.77 11.53 -1.60
C PHE A 67 -33.33 11.17 -1.22
N LYS A 68 -32.36 12.09 -1.35
CA LYS A 68 -30.93 11.85 -1.08
C LYS A 68 -30.70 11.05 0.20
N GLN A 69 -31.21 11.54 1.32
CA GLN A 69 -30.94 10.93 2.64
C GLN A 69 -31.58 9.53 2.77
N LYS A 70 -32.74 9.28 2.14
CA LYS A 70 -33.33 7.94 2.07
C LYS A 70 -32.48 6.97 1.26
N PHE A 71 -31.92 7.42 0.13
CA PHE A 71 -31.03 6.58 -0.70
C PHE A 71 -29.68 6.29 -0.01
N VAL A 72 -29.09 7.27 0.69
CA VAL A 72 -27.86 7.07 1.47
C VAL A 72 -28.11 6.12 2.65
N HIS A 73 -29.26 6.22 3.34
CA HIS A 73 -29.62 5.30 4.42
C HIS A 73 -29.80 3.87 3.91
N LEU A 74 -30.58 3.67 2.83
CA LEU A 74 -30.73 2.40 2.12
C LEU A 74 -29.37 1.80 1.72
N ALA A 75 -28.46 2.63 1.21
CA ALA A 75 -27.12 2.21 0.81
C ALA A 75 -26.27 1.72 1.98
N ARG A 76 -26.38 2.38 3.16
CA ARG A 76 -25.71 1.96 4.39
C ARG A 76 -26.28 0.64 4.93
N GLU A 77 -27.60 0.58 5.09
CA GLU A 77 -28.27 -0.60 5.63
C GLU A 77 -28.07 -1.84 4.74
N THR A 78 -28.39 -1.75 3.45
CA THR A 78 -28.34 -2.91 2.56
C THR A 78 -26.90 -3.42 2.42
N ARG A 79 -25.91 -2.52 2.37
CA ARG A 79 -24.48 -2.90 2.34
C ARG A 79 -24.01 -3.53 3.66
N HIS A 80 -24.57 -3.11 4.80
CA HIS A 80 -24.28 -3.72 6.11
C HIS A 80 -24.90 -5.12 6.24
N ARG A 81 -26.14 -5.31 5.78
CA ARG A 81 -26.89 -6.57 5.89
C ARG A 81 -26.52 -7.60 4.81
N SER A 82 -26.01 -7.17 3.65
CA SER A 82 -25.53 -8.02 2.54
C SER A 82 -24.08 -8.49 2.75
N GLU A 83 -23.84 -9.39 3.71
CA GLU A 83 -22.48 -9.88 3.98
C GLU A 83 -21.90 -10.80 2.90
N ARG A 84 -22.76 -11.56 2.19
CA ARG A 84 -22.33 -12.61 1.25
C ARG A 84 -22.00 -12.07 -0.14
N VAL A 85 -22.55 -10.92 -0.53
CA VAL A 85 -22.34 -10.34 -1.85
C VAL A 85 -21.99 -8.86 -1.71
N PRO A 86 -20.77 -8.44 -2.14
CA PRO A 86 -20.42 -7.03 -2.28
C PRO A 86 -21.47 -6.27 -3.09
N LEU A 87 -22.09 -5.26 -2.49
CA LEU A 87 -23.12 -4.44 -3.11
C LEU A 87 -22.61 -3.00 -3.26
N THR A 88 -22.76 -2.43 -4.47
CA THR A 88 -22.33 -1.06 -4.77
C THR A 88 -23.50 -0.13 -5.04
N PHE A 89 -23.42 1.11 -4.54
CA PHE A 89 -24.43 2.14 -4.74
C PHE A 89 -23.82 3.31 -5.51
N HIS A 90 -24.49 3.74 -6.57
CA HIS A 90 -24.03 4.81 -7.47
C HIS A 90 -25.11 5.87 -7.67
N ALA A 91 -24.72 7.08 -8.05
CA ALA A 91 -25.61 8.17 -8.40
C ALA A 91 -25.21 8.81 -9.73
N VAL A 92 -26.19 9.20 -10.55
CA VAL A 92 -25.99 9.80 -11.89
C VAL A 92 -26.78 11.10 -12.01
N SER A 93 -26.07 12.22 -12.15
CA SER A 93 -26.66 13.54 -12.38
C SER A 93 -27.12 13.67 -13.83
N CYS A 94 -28.42 13.51 -14.12
CA CYS A 94 -29.01 13.76 -15.44
C CYS A 94 -28.95 15.24 -15.86
N SER A 95 -28.60 16.14 -14.93
CA SER A 95 -28.21 17.53 -15.17
C SER A 95 -26.81 17.69 -15.83
N VAL A 96 -26.01 16.62 -15.88
CA VAL A 96 -24.64 16.60 -16.42
C VAL A 96 -24.49 15.48 -17.46
N HIS A 97 -24.94 14.27 -17.12
CA HIS A 97 -24.87 13.06 -17.94
C HIS A 97 -26.24 12.78 -18.58
N ASN A 98 -26.68 13.72 -19.42
CA ASN A 98 -27.99 13.65 -20.09
C ASN A 98 -28.06 12.50 -21.10
N ASP A 99 -26.94 12.20 -21.75
CA ASP A 99 -26.68 11.06 -22.62
C ASP A 99 -26.92 9.72 -21.91
N VAL A 100 -26.25 9.49 -20.77
CA VAL A 100 -26.41 8.26 -19.96
C VAL A 100 -27.86 8.11 -19.48
N CYS A 101 -28.49 9.21 -19.04
CA CYS A 101 -29.90 9.17 -18.64
C CYS A 101 -30.87 8.93 -19.81
N ALA A 102 -30.52 9.36 -21.03
CA ALA A 102 -31.32 9.10 -22.23
C ALA A 102 -31.20 7.64 -22.71
N GLU A 103 -30.00 7.05 -22.64
CA GLU A 103 -29.75 5.64 -22.91
C GLU A 103 -30.59 4.74 -21.99
N TYR A 104 -30.60 5.04 -20.69
CA TYR A 104 -31.46 4.37 -19.70
C TYR A 104 -32.93 4.85 -19.70
N ASN A 105 -33.36 5.61 -20.71
CA ASN A 105 -34.76 6.02 -20.93
C ASN A 105 -35.38 6.76 -19.70
N VAL A 106 -34.57 7.51 -18.95
CA VAL A 106 -34.94 8.18 -17.69
C VAL A 106 -35.70 9.47 -17.97
N LYS A 107 -37.04 9.38 -18.10
CA LYS A 107 -37.92 10.52 -18.41
C LYS A 107 -38.32 11.38 -17.20
N ALA A 108 -38.04 10.92 -15.98
CA ALA A 108 -38.38 11.58 -14.73
C ALA A 108 -37.38 11.19 -13.63
N VAL A 109 -37.29 11.98 -12.56
CA VAL A 109 -36.28 11.79 -11.49
C VAL A 109 -36.84 12.10 -10.09
N PRO A 110 -36.36 11.42 -9.02
CA PRO A 110 -35.36 10.36 -9.06
C PRO A 110 -35.94 9.03 -9.58
N VAL A 111 -35.09 8.21 -10.18
CA VAL A 111 -35.37 6.81 -10.58
C VAL A 111 -34.24 5.96 -10.02
N VAL A 112 -34.56 4.80 -9.44
CA VAL A 112 -33.58 3.84 -8.94
C VAL A 112 -33.63 2.58 -9.80
N MET A 113 -32.46 2.10 -10.21
CA MET A 113 -32.28 0.89 -10.99
C MET A 113 -31.36 -0.07 -10.26
N ALA A 114 -31.67 -1.36 -10.32
CA ALA A 114 -30.90 -2.46 -9.76
C ALA A 114 -30.37 -3.33 -10.90
N PHE A 115 -29.07 -3.65 -10.87
CA PHE A 115 -28.38 -4.50 -11.84
C PHE A 115 -27.90 -5.75 -11.12
N HIS A 116 -28.25 -6.92 -11.66
CA HIS A 116 -27.77 -8.21 -11.12
C HIS A 116 -26.27 -8.39 -11.37
N SER A 117 -25.63 -9.24 -10.56
CA SER A 117 -24.26 -9.69 -10.87
C SER A 117 -24.24 -10.41 -12.23
N GLY A 118 -23.28 -10.07 -13.08
CA GLY A 118 -23.16 -10.57 -14.46
C GLY A 118 -24.00 -9.84 -15.52
N HIS A 119 -24.96 -8.97 -15.13
CA HIS A 119 -25.94 -8.39 -16.06
C HIS A 119 -25.79 -6.87 -16.25
N ILE A 120 -25.95 -6.43 -17.50
CA ILE A 120 -26.00 -5.00 -17.89
C ILE A 120 -27.43 -4.43 -17.90
N ASP A 121 -28.45 -5.28 -17.96
CA ASP A 121 -29.85 -4.88 -18.02
C ASP A 121 -30.38 -4.47 -16.62
N PRO A 122 -30.91 -3.25 -16.45
CA PRO A 122 -31.45 -2.80 -15.18
C PRO A 122 -32.90 -3.23 -14.94
N MET A 123 -33.22 -3.54 -13.69
CA MET A 123 -34.59 -3.59 -13.18
C MET A 123 -34.93 -2.29 -12.45
N ILE A 124 -36.08 -1.67 -12.78
CA ILE A 124 -36.53 -0.45 -12.11
C ILE A 124 -37.05 -0.79 -10.72
N VAL A 125 -36.39 -0.27 -9.68
CA VAL A 125 -36.77 -0.49 -8.29
C VAL A 125 -38.00 0.36 -7.96
N LYS A 126 -39.10 -0.30 -7.62
CA LYS A 126 -40.34 0.36 -7.20
C LYS A 126 -40.14 0.97 -5.80
N ARG A 127 -40.54 2.24 -5.67
CA ARG A 127 -40.57 2.99 -4.42
C ARG A 127 -41.95 2.88 -3.77
N THR A 128 -41.98 3.03 -2.45
CA THR A 128 -43.21 3.09 -1.65
C THR A 128 -43.98 4.40 -1.84
N HIS A 129 -45.15 4.51 -1.21
CA HIS A 129 -45.96 5.74 -1.20
C HIS A 129 -45.27 6.92 -0.48
N ASP A 130 -44.43 6.68 0.53
CA ASP A 130 -43.64 7.73 1.21
C ASP A 130 -42.31 8.03 0.52
N ASN A 131 -42.05 7.42 -0.65
CA ASN A 131 -40.81 7.55 -1.42
C ASN A 131 -39.58 6.96 -0.67
N SER A 132 -39.75 5.86 0.06
CA SER A 132 -38.68 4.94 0.49
C SER A 132 -38.47 3.80 -0.52
N ILE A 133 -37.50 2.94 -0.22
CA ILE A 133 -37.30 1.59 -0.78
C ILE A 133 -36.94 0.72 0.42
N GLU A 134 -37.61 -0.42 0.60
CA GLU A 134 -37.28 -1.34 1.67
C GLU A 134 -36.11 -2.25 1.26
N PRO A 135 -35.12 -2.52 2.14
CA PRO A 135 -33.97 -3.37 1.82
C PRO A 135 -34.34 -4.76 1.32
N GLU A 136 -35.41 -5.36 1.84
CA GLU A 136 -35.89 -6.70 1.47
C GLU A 136 -36.39 -6.74 0.03
N ASN A 137 -37.08 -5.68 -0.41
CA ASN A 137 -37.53 -5.53 -1.80
C ASN A 137 -36.33 -5.36 -2.75
N LEU A 138 -35.35 -4.55 -2.36
CA LEU A 138 -34.11 -4.39 -3.10
C LEU A 138 -33.30 -5.69 -3.18
N ALA A 139 -33.23 -6.45 -2.09
CA ALA A 139 -32.56 -7.74 -2.01
C ALA A 139 -33.23 -8.81 -2.89
N THR A 140 -34.56 -8.84 -2.88
CA THR A 140 -35.38 -9.70 -3.76
C THR A 140 -35.14 -9.37 -5.23
N ILE A 141 -34.99 -8.08 -5.58
CA ILE A 141 -34.70 -7.61 -6.94
C ILE A 141 -33.23 -7.88 -7.37
N LEU A 142 -32.34 -8.27 -6.45
CA LEU A 142 -30.92 -8.51 -6.72
C LEU A 142 -30.48 -9.97 -6.49
N GLU A 143 -31.41 -10.85 -6.09
CA GLU A 143 -31.16 -12.24 -5.70
C GLU A 143 -30.08 -12.39 -4.59
N ILE A 144 -30.03 -11.44 -3.64
CA ILE A 144 -29.10 -11.44 -2.50
C ILE A 144 -29.80 -11.75 -1.17
N GLU A 145 -29.10 -12.47 -0.30
CA GLU A 145 -29.54 -12.71 1.09
C GLU A 145 -29.10 -11.54 2.00
N LEU A 146 -30.04 -10.98 2.77
CA LEU A 146 -29.75 -10.05 3.85
C LEU A 146 -29.81 -10.77 5.20
N ARG A 147 -29.00 -10.30 6.18
CA ARG A 147 -29.22 -10.63 7.59
C ARG A 147 -30.56 -10.09 8.09
N GLU A 148 -31.19 -10.84 9.00
CA GLU A 148 -32.37 -10.40 9.76
C GLU A 148 -32.05 -9.41 10.89
N GLU A 149 -30.77 -9.18 11.20
CA GLU A 149 -30.38 -8.23 12.23
C GLU A 149 -30.81 -6.79 11.87
N PRO A 150 -31.57 -6.10 12.75
CA PRO A 150 -32.06 -4.76 12.46
C PRO A 150 -30.90 -3.77 12.44
N PHE A 151 -30.83 -2.96 11.38
CA PHE A 151 -29.80 -1.94 11.22
C PHE A 151 -30.01 -0.81 12.25
N LYS A 152 -29.25 -0.87 13.35
CA LYS A 152 -29.23 0.19 14.37
C LYS A 152 -28.60 1.43 13.75
N SER A 153 -29.29 2.57 13.83
CA SER A 153 -28.78 3.84 13.32
C SER A 153 -27.50 4.26 14.05
N GLU A 154 -26.66 5.13 13.44
CA GLU A 154 -25.41 5.61 14.06
C GLU A 154 -25.65 6.15 15.48
N ASN A 155 -26.77 6.87 15.69
CA ASN A 155 -27.19 7.39 16.99
C ASN A 155 -27.53 6.28 18.02
N GLU A 156 -28.15 5.18 17.59
CA GLU A 156 -28.46 4.05 18.47
C GLU A 156 -27.21 3.23 18.79
N LEU A 157 -26.28 3.14 17.84
CA LEU A 157 -25.01 2.44 18.01
C LEU A 157 -24.13 3.15 19.06
N GLU A 158 -24.03 4.48 19.01
CA GLU A 158 -23.36 5.27 20.07
C GLU A 158 -24.00 5.06 21.45
N VAL A 159 -25.32 5.05 21.52
CA VAL A 159 -26.08 4.79 22.76
C VAL A 159 -25.89 3.35 23.27
N GLU A 160 -25.70 2.37 22.38
CA GLU A 160 -25.49 0.97 22.76
C GLU A 160 -24.06 0.68 23.20
N VAL A 161 -23.04 1.25 22.55
CA VAL A 161 -21.64 1.19 22.99
C VAL A 161 -21.50 1.75 24.42
N GLY A 162 -22.15 2.90 24.70
CA GLY A 162 -22.18 3.47 26.05
C GLY A 162 -22.84 2.54 27.10
N LYS A 163 -23.85 1.75 26.71
CA LYS A 163 -24.46 0.74 27.58
C LYS A 163 -23.55 -0.47 27.79
N GLN A 164 -22.85 -0.94 26.76
CA GLN A 164 -21.93 -2.07 26.86
C GLN A 164 -20.72 -1.73 27.75
N GLU A 165 -20.15 -0.53 27.63
CA GLU A 165 -19.11 -0.07 28.57
C GLU A 165 -19.60 -0.07 30.03
N ALA A 166 -20.81 0.46 30.27
CA ALA A 166 -21.39 0.50 31.61
C ALA A 166 -21.64 -0.91 32.17
N LEU A 167 -22.08 -1.86 31.33
CA LEU A 167 -22.31 -3.25 31.71
C LEU A 167 -20.98 -3.98 32.01
N GLY A 168 -19.94 -3.78 31.21
CA GLY A 168 -18.60 -4.33 31.45
C GLY A 168 -17.99 -3.82 32.77
N LYS A 169 -18.08 -2.51 33.03
CA LYS A 169 -17.68 -1.89 34.31
C LYS A 169 -18.45 -2.49 35.49
N LYS A 170 -19.75 -2.77 35.33
CA LYS A 170 -20.59 -3.40 36.36
C LYS A 170 -20.22 -4.87 36.60
N LEU A 171 -19.97 -5.66 35.56
CA LEU A 171 -19.55 -7.06 35.67
C LEU A 171 -18.19 -7.20 36.37
N MET A 172 -17.20 -6.34 36.04
CA MET A 172 -15.91 -6.35 36.75
C MET A 172 -16.03 -6.02 38.24
N SER A 173 -17.06 -5.28 38.66
CA SER A 173 -17.33 -5.01 40.08
C SER A 173 -18.04 -6.15 40.84
N ALA A 174 -18.58 -7.15 40.13
CA ALA A 174 -19.44 -8.19 40.71
C ALA A 174 -18.68 -9.43 41.23
N ASN A 175 -17.43 -9.64 40.81
CA ASN A 175 -16.64 -10.86 41.08
C ASN A 175 -16.05 -10.94 42.50
N PHE A 176 -16.75 -10.44 43.53
CA PHE A 176 -16.33 -10.54 44.94
C PHE A 176 -17.48 -10.91 45.89
N VAL A 177 -18.29 -11.91 45.50
CA VAL A 177 -19.24 -12.59 46.40
C VAL A 177 -19.02 -14.09 46.30
N THR A 178 -18.26 -14.65 47.25
CA THR A 178 -18.01 -16.09 47.38
C THR A 178 -19.12 -16.75 48.20
N ASP A 179 -20.05 -17.42 47.52
CA ASP A 179 -20.98 -18.34 48.18
C ASP A 179 -20.38 -19.75 48.32
N SER A 180 -20.74 -20.45 49.41
CA SER A 180 -19.95 -21.51 50.05
C SER A 180 -20.38 -22.95 49.71
N THR A 181 -21.32 -23.14 48.80
CA THR A 181 -21.78 -24.45 48.31
C THR A 181 -20.99 -24.88 47.07
N GLY A 182 -20.01 -25.76 47.25
CA GLY A 182 -19.10 -26.17 46.17
C GLY A 182 -19.20 -27.64 45.79
N GLU A 183 -19.99 -27.98 44.76
CA GLU A 183 -19.78 -29.23 44.00
C GLU A 183 -20.34 -29.25 42.54
N GLU A 184 -20.47 -28.10 41.86
CA GLU A 184 -20.90 -28.07 40.43
C GLU A 184 -20.27 -26.92 39.60
N ARG A 185 -19.07 -26.44 39.99
CA ARG A 185 -18.50 -25.17 39.47
C ARG A 185 -17.39 -25.27 38.40
N SER A 186 -16.93 -26.48 38.07
CA SER A 186 -15.83 -26.71 37.11
C SER A 186 -16.12 -26.08 35.74
N ASP A 187 -17.22 -26.49 35.12
CA ASP A 187 -17.40 -26.28 33.69
C ASP A 187 -17.90 -24.87 33.38
N VAL A 188 -18.62 -24.26 34.33
CA VAL A 188 -18.97 -22.84 34.31
C VAL A 188 -17.72 -21.96 34.46
N ALA A 189 -16.75 -22.36 35.29
CA ALA A 189 -15.48 -21.63 35.41
C ALA A 189 -14.63 -21.76 34.14
N ALA A 190 -14.56 -22.94 33.53
CA ALA A 190 -13.87 -23.16 32.26
C ALA A 190 -14.53 -22.38 31.10
N ALA A 191 -15.86 -22.41 30.99
CA ALA A 191 -16.61 -21.64 29.99
C ALA A 191 -16.46 -20.12 30.21
N ALA A 192 -16.46 -19.65 31.47
CA ALA A 192 -16.21 -18.24 31.78
C ALA A 192 -14.77 -17.82 31.49
N ALA A 193 -13.78 -18.69 31.69
CA ALA A 193 -12.39 -18.42 31.31
C ALA A 193 -12.27 -18.28 29.78
N LEU A 194 -12.80 -19.25 29.01
CA LEU A 194 -12.82 -19.22 27.55
C LEU A 194 -13.58 -18.00 27.00
N ALA A 195 -14.71 -17.62 27.60
CA ALA A 195 -15.47 -16.43 27.20
C ALA A 195 -14.69 -15.13 27.47
N ASN A 196 -13.99 -15.02 28.61
CA ASN A 196 -13.12 -13.88 28.89
C ASN A 196 -11.89 -13.84 27.96
N GLU A 197 -11.34 -15.00 27.61
CA GLU A 197 -10.26 -15.12 26.63
C GLU A 197 -10.73 -14.64 25.24
N MET A 198 -11.86 -15.14 24.74
CA MET A 198 -12.47 -14.69 23.48
C MET A 198 -12.80 -13.19 23.49
N LEU A 199 -13.34 -12.65 24.59
CA LEU A 199 -13.61 -11.20 24.72
C LEU A 199 -12.32 -10.37 24.74
N SER A 200 -11.28 -10.84 25.42
CA SER A 200 -9.96 -10.20 25.43
C SER A 200 -9.33 -10.20 24.04
N LEU A 201 -9.45 -11.32 23.31
CA LEU A 201 -8.99 -11.47 21.93
C LEU A 201 -9.77 -10.57 20.95
N HIS A 202 -11.09 -10.44 21.10
CA HIS A 202 -11.89 -9.50 20.31
C HIS A 202 -11.53 -8.04 20.60
N ALA A 203 -11.26 -7.69 21.86
CA ALA A 203 -10.78 -6.36 22.22
C ALA A 203 -9.39 -6.07 21.63
N SER A 204 -8.42 -6.99 21.77
CA SER A 204 -7.08 -6.83 21.19
C SER A 204 -7.09 -6.82 19.66
N SER A 205 -7.99 -7.58 19.03
CA SER A 205 -8.23 -7.56 17.57
C SER A 205 -8.66 -6.17 17.10
N SER A 206 -9.64 -5.56 17.79
CA SER A 206 -10.08 -4.19 17.51
C SER A 206 -8.93 -3.17 17.67
N GLU A 207 -8.12 -3.29 18.73
CA GLU A 207 -6.90 -2.48 18.90
C GLU A 207 -5.87 -2.70 17.77
N VAL A 208 -5.66 -3.94 17.33
CA VAL A 208 -4.71 -4.31 16.25
C VAL A 208 -5.12 -3.69 14.91
N PHE A 209 -6.39 -3.80 14.54
CA PHE A 209 -6.93 -3.16 13.33
C PHE A 209 -6.95 -1.63 13.44
N THR A 210 -7.26 -1.07 14.62
CA THR A 210 -7.29 0.39 14.82
C THR A 210 -5.89 1.00 14.65
N ASP A 211 -4.86 0.43 15.28
CA ASP A 211 -3.49 0.91 15.14
C ASP A 211 -2.96 0.77 13.70
N ALA A 212 -3.31 -0.32 13.00
CA ALA A 212 -2.91 -0.53 11.62
C ALA A 212 -3.57 0.48 10.65
N SER A 213 -4.86 0.79 10.84
CA SER A 213 -5.54 1.87 10.10
C SER A 213 -4.90 3.23 10.39
N ASN A 214 -4.60 3.51 11.66
CA ASN A 214 -4.01 4.78 12.09
C ASN A 214 -2.61 5.00 11.49
N ALA A 215 -1.76 3.97 11.49
CA ALA A 215 -0.45 4.04 10.85
C ALA A 215 -0.56 4.22 9.33
N PHE A 216 -1.48 3.53 8.65
CA PHE A 216 -1.70 3.73 7.21
C PHE A 216 -2.13 5.16 6.88
N MET A 217 -3.09 5.72 7.62
CA MET A 217 -3.52 7.12 7.44
C MET A 217 -2.39 8.11 7.69
N ALA A 218 -1.56 7.90 8.72
CA ALA A 218 -0.42 8.76 9.02
C ALA A 218 0.68 8.70 7.93
N ALA A 219 0.96 7.53 7.35
CA ALA A 219 1.91 7.41 6.23
C ALA A 219 1.45 8.19 4.98
N LEU A 220 0.14 8.29 4.77
CA LEU A 220 -0.47 9.05 3.68
C LEU A 220 -0.56 10.56 3.96
N GLU A 221 -0.84 10.95 5.21
CA GLU A 221 -0.95 12.36 5.62
C GLU A 221 0.42 13.06 5.69
N PHE A 222 1.44 12.39 6.22
CA PHE A 222 2.77 12.97 6.49
C PHE A 222 3.81 12.46 5.47
N GLY A 223 4.23 11.20 5.59
CA GLY A 223 5.36 10.62 4.83
C GLY A 223 5.22 10.59 3.30
N THR A 224 4.04 10.86 2.75
CA THR A 224 3.79 10.83 1.29
C THR A 224 4.27 12.07 0.53
N PHE A 225 4.35 13.25 1.16
CA PHE A 225 4.74 14.51 0.48
C PHE A 225 5.82 15.33 1.21
N GLU A 226 6.21 14.99 2.43
CA GLU A 226 6.92 15.90 3.34
C GLU A 226 8.26 16.48 2.85
N GLU A 227 9.05 15.74 2.07
CA GLU A 227 10.40 16.17 1.67
C GLU A 227 10.43 17.12 0.45
N PHE A 228 9.32 17.22 -0.32
CA PHE A 228 9.32 17.88 -1.64
C PHE A 228 8.21 18.94 -1.81
N ALA A 229 8.12 19.83 -0.81
CA ALA A 229 7.65 21.21 -0.88
C ALA A 229 6.57 21.59 -1.93
N LYS A 230 5.39 22.00 -1.43
CA LYS A 230 4.37 22.84 -2.08
C LYS A 230 4.03 22.44 -3.54
N GLU A 231 2.94 21.67 -3.68
CA GLU A 231 2.20 21.47 -4.95
C GLU A 231 2.89 20.63 -6.04
N LYS A 232 3.75 19.66 -5.65
CA LYS A 232 4.37 18.72 -6.60
C LYS A 232 3.62 17.38 -6.73
N LEU A 233 3.46 16.96 -7.98
CA LEU A 233 3.05 15.61 -8.39
C LEU A 233 4.03 14.55 -7.84
N LEU A 234 3.50 13.45 -7.31
CA LEU A 234 4.30 12.32 -6.83
C LEU A 234 5.21 11.76 -7.95
N PRO A 235 6.51 11.54 -7.70
CA PRO A 235 7.40 10.89 -8.66
C PRO A 235 6.86 9.52 -9.10
N ALA A 236 6.97 9.21 -10.40
CA ALA A 236 6.36 8.01 -10.98
C ALA A 236 6.77 6.69 -10.31
N GLY A 237 7.99 6.61 -9.76
CA GLY A 237 8.44 5.47 -8.94
C GLY A 237 7.64 5.33 -7.65
N ARG A 238 7.60 6.39 -6.82
CA ARG A 238 6.81 6.41 -5.57
C ARG A 238 5.32 6.14 -5.83
N LEU A 239 4.75 6.76 -6.86
CA LEU A 239 3.36 6.51 -7.29
C LEU A 239 3.11 5.04 -7.68
N ASN A 240 4.08 4.37 -8.32
CA ASN A 240 3.99 2.95 -8.61
C ASN A 240 4.05 2.09 -7.34
N SER A 241 4.96 2.38 -6.40
CA SER A 241 5.01 1.70 -5.10
C SER A 241 3.70 1.86 -4.32
N LEU A 242 3.13 3.07 -4.28
CA LEU A 242 1.85 3.33 -3.63
C LEU A 242 0.70 2.54 -4.28
N ARG A 243 0.63 2.52 -5.63
CA ARG A 243 -0.37 1.72 -6.34
C ARG A 243 -0.25 0.23 -6.01
N GLN A 244 0.96 -0.33 -6.10
CA GLN A 244 1.19 -1.75 -5.81
C GLN A 244 0.84 -2.11 -4.35
N PHE A 245 1.14 -1.23 -3.40
CA PHE A 245 0.79 -1.45 -1.99
C PHE A 245 -0.72 -1.30 -1.74
N LEU A 246 -1.39 -0.35 -2.40
CA LEU A 246 -2.85 -0.25 -2.39
C LEU A 246 -3.52 -1.47 -3.02
N ASP A 247 -3.00 -1.97 -4.14
CA ASP A 247 -3.47 -3.20 -4.78
C ASP A 247 -3.28 -4.40 -3.85
N LEU A 248 -2.12 -4.54 -3.20
CA LEU A 248 -1.85 -5.55 -2.17
C LEU A 248 -2.91 -5.48 -1.05
N LEU A 249 -3.05 -4.33 -0.37
CA LEU A 249 -3.99 -4.19 0.74
C LEU A 249 -5.45 -4.42 0.31
N HIS A 250 -5.82 -4.10 -0.93
CA HIS A 250 -7.17 -4.31 -1.45
C HIS A 250 -7.57 -5.79 -1.54
N TRP A 251 -6.64 -6.72 -1.75
CA TRP A 251 -6.93 -8.16 -1.77
C TRP A 251 -6.44 -8.91 -0.52
N SER A 252 -5.41 -8.42 0.16
CA SER A 252 -4.78 -9.10 1.29
C SER A 252 -5.29 -8.65 2.67
N LEU A 253 -6.39 -7.88 2.76
CA LEU A 253 -6.97 -7.45 4.04
C LEU A 253 -8.37 -8.07 4.28
N PRO A 254 -8.78 -8.30 5.55
CA PRO A 254 -10.11 -8.82 5.86
C PRO A 254 -11.22 -7.98 5.22
N SER A 255 -12.11 -8.60 4.46
CA SER A 255 -13.15 -7.94 3.64
C SER A 255 -14.03 -6.94 4.40
N LYS A 256 -14.31 -7.22 5.69
CA LYS A 256 -15.14 -6.40 6.58
C LYS A 256 -14.39 -5.24 7.26
N TRP A 257 -13.07 -5.11 7.08
CA TRP A 257 -12.30 -4.02 7.68
C TRP A 257 -12.58 -2.71 6.94
N SER A 258 -13.06 -1.69 7.67
CA SER A 258 -13.39 -0.35 7.15
C SER A 258 -12.25 0.34 6.38
N LEU A 259 -10.99 -0.07 6.59
CA LEU A 259 -9.84 0.43 5.83
C LEU A 259 -9.99 0.18 4.31
N HIS A 260 -10.76 -0.83 3.90
CA HIS A 260 -11.09 -1.08 2.48
C HIS A 260 -11.74 0.11 1.80
N ASP A 261 -12.58 0.89 2.48
CA ASP A 261 -13.26 2.03 1.86
C ASP A 261 -12.25 3.14 1.52
N LEU A 262 -11.29 3.40 2.41
CA LEU A 262 -10.16 4.30 2.12
C LEU A 262 -9.27 3.76 0.99
N ILE A 263 -8.96 2.45 0.98
CA ILE A 263 -8.12 1.84 -0.07
C ILE A 263 -8.82 1.91 -1.44
N ASN A 264 -10.13 1.65 -1.51
CA ASN A 264 -10.90 1.75 -2.74
C ASN A 264 -10.93 3.19 -3.27
N ASP A 265 -11.22 4.16 -2.40
CA ASP A 265 -11.15 5.59 -2.73
C ASP A 265 -9.77 5.98 -3.29
N LEU A 266 -8.68 5.59 -2.62
CA LEU A 266 -7.31 5.92 -3.03
C LEU A 266 -6.89 5.25 -4.35
N ARG A 267 -7.44 4.07 -4.66
CA ARG A 267 -7.19 3.37 -5.95
C ARG A 267 -7.97 4.02 -7.09
N ASN A 268 -9.21 4.41 -6.85
CA ASN A 268 -10.07 5.08 -7.83
C ASN A 268 -9.58 6.51 -8.10
N ASP A 269 -9.37 7.30 -7.05
CA ASP A 269 -8.85 8.67 -7.12
C ASP A 269 -7.31 8.72 -7.32
N ILE A 270 -6.62 7.61 -7.65
CA ILE A 270 -5.14 7.51 -7.63
C ILE A 270 -4.45 8.57 -8.51
N GLY A 271 -5.05 8.90 -9.66
CA GLY A 271 -4.56 9.92 -10.59
C GLY A 271 -4.89 11.37 -10.18
N SER A 272 -5.62 11.55 -9.08
CA SER A 272 -5.97 12.82 -8.44
C SER A 272 -5.15 13.02 -7.16
N VAL A 273 -5.19 12.06 -6.22
CA VAL A 273 -4.45 12.14 -4.94
C VAL A 273 -2.93 12.18 -5.13
N SER A 274 -2.42 11.68 -6.27
CA SER A 274 -1.00 11.78 -6.60
C SER A 274 -0.55 13.18 -7.00
N ARG A 275 -1.46 14.11 -7.32
CA ARG A 275 -1.12 15.44 -7.88
C ARG A 275 -0.69 16.42 -6.81
N SER A 276 -1.31 16.39 -5.64
CA SER A 276 -1.01 17.30 -4.55
C SER A 276 -1.39 16.70 -3.20
N HIS A 277 -0.69 17.14 -2.15
CA HIS A 277 -1.06 16.85 -0.76
C HIS A 277 -2.50 17.27 -0.45
N LYS A 278 -2.95 18.41 -0.99
CA LYS A 278 -4.34 18.88 -0.83
C LYS A 278 -5.38 17.89 -1.37
N ASP A 279 -5.09 17.23 -2.49
CA ASP A 279 -6.01 16.24 -3.10
C ASP A 279 -5.98 14.90 -2.35
N MET A 280 -4.81 14.45 -1.89
CA MET A 280 -4.69 13.34 -0.94
C MET A 280 -5.50 13.61 0.35
N MET A 281 -5.32 14.79 0.94
CA MET A 281 -6.03 15.19 2.16
C MET A 281 -7.55 15.27 1.96
N LYS A 282 -8.08 15.63 0.78
CA LYS A 282 -9.54 15.56 0.53
C LYS A 282 -10.08 14.16 0.76
N VAL A 283 -9.37 13.14 0.28
CA VAL A 283 -9.77 11.73 0.45
C VAL A 283 -9.60 11.31 1.91
N LEU A 284 -8.45 11.59 2.53
CA LEU A 284 -8.21 11.22 3.94
C LEU A 284 -9.25 11.83 4.89
N HIS A 285 -9.69 13.07 4.68
CA HIS A 285 -10.75 13.68 5.50
C HIS A 285 -12.14 13.03 5.35
N ARG A 286 -12.40 12.25 4.29
CA ARG A 286 -13.64 11.43 4.20
C ARG A 286 -13.63 10.28 5.21
N HIS A 287 -12.44 9.72 5.47
CA HIS A 287 -12.22 8.49 6.25
C HIS A 287 -11.67 8.72 7.67
N LYS A 288 -11.18 9.93 7.98
CA LYS A 288 -10.70 10.25 9.34
C LYS A 288 -11.81 10.04 10.40
N PRO A 289 -11.46 9.49 11.57
CA PRO A 289 -12.36 9.45 12.73
C PRO A 289 -12.67 10.87 13.22
N ALA A 290 -13.68 11.01 14.09
CA ALA A 290 -14.07 12.31 14.65
C ALA A 290 -12.95 12.98 15.48
N SER A 291 -11.98 12.18 15.98
CA SER A 291 -10.73 12.67 16.52
C SER A 291 -9.76 13.03 15.41
N ASN A 292 -9.39 14.32 15.28
CA ASN A 292 -8.40 14.79 14.30
C ASN A 292 -6.98 14.21 14.48
N ARG A 293 -6.74 13.47 15.58
CA ARG A 293 -5.51 12.71 15.85
C ARG A 293 -5.82 11.21 15.94
N PRO A 294 -4.88 10.33 15.55
CA PRO A 294 -4.93 8.91 15.88
C PRO A 294 -5.09 8.65 17.37
N ILE A 295 -5.77 7.55 17.71
CA ILE A 295 -5.87 7.02 19.08
C ILE A 295 -5.19 5.66 19.06
N TRP A 296 -4.01 5.58 19.68
CA TRP A 296 -3.19 4.36 19.72
C TRP A 296 -3.59 3.45 20.87
N SER A 297 -3.49 2.13 20.68
CA SER A 297 -3.71 1.16 21.76
C SER A 297 -2.67 1.27 22.88
N LYS A 298 -2.98 0.72 24.06
CA LYS A 298 -2.03 0.56 25.18
C LYS A 298 -0.84 -0.36 24.86
N SER A 299 -0.79 -0.95 23.67
CA SER A 299 0.34 -1.75 23.18
C SER A 299 1.23 -0.99 22.19
N CYS A 300 0.71 0.01 21.48
CA CYS A 300 1.51 0.90 20.62
C CYS A 300 1.87 2.25 21.26
N ASP A 301 1.10 2.76 22.23
CA ASP A 301 1.41 4.01 22.96
C ASP A 301 2.67 3.93 23.84
N ARG A 302 3.16 2.72 24.17
CA ARG A 302 4.30 2.53 25.09
C ARG A 302 5.64 3.07 24.58
N PHE A 303 5.76 3.37 23.29
CA PHE A 303 6.98 3.92 22.70
C PHE A 303 7.25 5.40 23.06
N ASN A 304 6.38 6.02 23.86
CA ASN A 304 6.51 7.38 24.45
C ASN A 304 7.75 7.62 25.37
N ARG A 305 8.83 6.83 25.27
CA ARG A 305 10.05 6.94 26.08
C ARG A 305 11.32 6.89 25.23
N GLY A 306 11.71 8.03 24.65
CA GLY A 306 13.10 8.40 24.32
C GLY A 306 13.88 7.63 23.25
N ASP A 307 13.71 6.31 23.15
CA ASP A 307 14.68 5.39 22.54
C ASP A 307 14.52 5.24 21.01
N ILE A 308 13.41 5.73 20.44
CA ILE A 308 13.16 5.67 18.99
C ILE A 308 14.00 6.72 18.26
N ASN A 309 14.87 6.26 17.35
CA ASN A 309 15.92 7.10 16.76
C ASN A 309 15.50 7.99 15.57
N GLY A 310 14.22 8.11 15.24
CA GLY A 310 13.77 9.09 14.23
C GLY A 310 12.27 9.16 13.97
N GLY A 311 11.89 10.15 13.17
CA GLY A 311 10.68 10.12 12.35
C GLY A 311 9.32 10.38 13.03
N LEU A 312 8.24 9.90 12.38
CA LEU A 312 6.84 10.14 12.77
C LEU A 312 6.54 9.75 14.22
N ASP A 313 7.16 8.69 14.76
CA ASP A 313 6.97 8.32 16.16
C ASP A 313 7.51 9.38 17.17
N ARG A 314 8.26 10.39 16.71
CA ARG A 314 8.66 11.57 17.51
C ARG A 314 7.68 12.74 17.40
N GLN A 315 6.72 12.71 16.49
CA GLN A 315 5.71 13.75 16.32
C GLN A 315 4.57 13.56 17.33
N GLU A 316 4.11 14.66 17.93
CA GLU A 316 3.08 14.64 18.97
C GLU A 316 1.75 14.07 18.45
N GLY A 317 1.35 12.90 18.97
CA GLY A 317 0.15 12.16 18.57
C GLY A 317 0.41 11.02 17.58
N LEU A 318 1.65 10.78 17.14
CA LEU A 318 2.02 9.71 16.19
C LEU A 318 2.93 8.62 16.80
N GLN A 319 3.15 8.62 18.12
CA GLN A 319 4.12 7.73 18.80
C GLN A 319 3.84 6.22 18.69
N GLY A 320 2.67 5.81 18.17
CA GLY A 320 2.35 4.42 17.86
C GLY A 320 2.56 4.01 16.39
N PHE A 321 3.06 4.90 15.53
CA PHE A 321 3.14 4.71 14.08
C PHE A 321 3.89 3.44 13.68
N THR A 322 5.14 3.27 14.12
CA THR A 322 5.99 2.11 13.79
C THR A 322 5.29 0.81 14.23
N CYS A 323 4.68 0.82 15.42
CA CYS A 323 3.94 -0.33 15.95
C CYS A 323 2.68 -0.67 15.14
N GLY A 324 1.89 0.33 14.75
CA GLY A 324 0.74 0.16 13.87
C GLY A 324 1.13 -0.27 12.45
N PHE A 325 2.25 0.21 11.92
CA PHE A 325 2.72 -0.18 10.59
C PHE A 325 3.17 -1.66 10.56
N TRP A 326 3.89 -2.13 11.59
CA TRP A 326 4.17 -3.56 11.73
C TRP A 326 2.88 -4.39 11.86
N ARG A 327 1.84 -3.89 12.54
CA ARG A 327 0.52 -4.54 12.57
C ARG A 327 -0.07 -4.67 11.16
N LEU A 328 -0.02 -3.63 10.34
CA LEU A 328 -0.48 -3.66 8.93
C LEU A 328 0.29 -4.68 8.06
N LEU A 329 1.61 -4.80 8.23
CA LEU A 329 2.42 -5.79 7.53
C LEU A 329 2.11 -7.23 7.99
N HIS A 330 1.89 -7.45 9.29
CA HIS A 330 1.50 -8.75 9.80
C HIS A 330 0.10 -9.17 9.32
N ILE A 331 -0.90 -8.27 9.37
CA ILE A 331 -2.24 -8.56 8.85
C ILE A 331 -2.17 -8.90 7.36
N SER A 332 -1.52 -8.06 6.55
CA SER A 332 -1.46 -8.28 5.09
C SER A 332 -0.71 -9.55 4.71
N SER A 333 0.38 -9.91 5.41
CA SER A 333 1.10 -11.18 5.16
C SER A 333 0.30 -12.43 5.52
N ILE A 334 -0.56 -12.41 6.55
CA ILE A 334 -1.54 -13.48 6.79
C ILE A 334 -2.58 -13.51 5.66
N GLY A 335 -3.03 -12.35 5.17
CA GLY A 335 -3.98 -12.28 4.05
C GLY A 335 -3.44 -12.81 2.72
N VAL A 336 -2.12 -12.74 2.48
CA VAL A 336 -1.48 -13.43 1.35
C VAL A 336 -1.70 -14.94 1.47
N ALA A 337 -1.33 -15.52 2.62
CA ALA A 337 -1.51 -16.94 2.88
C ALA A 337 -2.97 -17.39 2.73
N GLU A 338 -3.91 -16.57 3.21
CA GLU A 338 -5.32 -16.93 3.35
C GLU A 338 -6.22 -16.57 2.14
N GLN A 339 -5.88 -15.54 1.35
CA GLN A 339 -6.73 -15.05 0.23
C GLN A 339 -6.11 -15.17 -1.17
N HIS A 340 -4.87 -15.67 -1.35
CA HIS A 340 -4.24 -15.83 -2.68
C HIS A 340 -5.10 -16.60 -3.71
N THR A 341 -5.96 -17.52 -3.25
CA THR A 341 -6.91 -18.30 -4.06
C THR A 341 -8.03 -17.47 -4.67
N SER A 342 -8.32 -16.32 -4.07
CA SER A 342 -9.46 -15.44 -4.42
C SER A 342 -9.08 -14.38 -5.47
N VAL A 343 -7.81 -14.40 -5.91
CA VAL A 343 -7.28 -13.44 -6.87
C VAL A 343 -7.20 -14.04 -8.26
N MET A 344 -7.80 -13.34 -9.22
CA MET A 344 -7.85 -13.65 -10.64
C MET A 344 -7.02 -12.66 -11.46
N GLY A 345 -6.82 -12.93 -12.75
CA GLY A 345 -6.02 -12.09 -13.63
C GLY A 345 -4.53 -12.39 -13.50
N ASP A 346 -3.71 -11.37 -13.21
CA ASP A 346 -2.26 -11.51 -13.10
C ASP A 346 -1.83 -12.08 -11.74
N ARG A 347 -2.09 -13.38 -11.55
CA ARG A 347 -1.79 -14.13 -10.33
C ARG A 347 -0.30 -14.12 -9.93
N SER A 348 0.62 -13.74 -10.83
CA SER A 348 2.03 -13.53 -10.46
C SER A 348 2.18 -12.47 -9.35
N GLN A 349 1.23 -11.53 -9.26
CA GLN A 349 1.20 -10.49 -8.23
C GLN A 349 0.72 -10.96 -6.84
N VAL A 350 0.35 -12.24 -6.68
CA VAL A 350 0.10 -12.85 -5.35
C VAL A 350 1.22 -13.77 -4.87
N GLN A 351 2.25 -14.05 -5.68
CA GLN A 351 3.42 -14.81 -5.24
C GLN A 351 4.04 -14.13 -4.00
N PRO A 352 4.35 -14.85 -2.91
CA PRO A 352 4.70 -14.17 -1.66
C PRO A 352 6.07 -13.44 -1.74
N SER A 353 6.97 -13.90 -2.62
CA SER A 353 8.20 -13.21 -3.03
C SER A 353 7.94 -11.85 -3.69
N TYR A 354 6.96 -11.76 -4.62
CA TYR A 354 6.53 -10.49 -5.22
C TYR A 354 5.93 -9.55 -4.16
N VAL A 355 5.16 -10.08 -3.22
CA VAL A 355 4.58 -9.28 -2.14
C VAL A 355 5.66 -8.69 -1.23
N ALA A 356 6.69 -9.46 -0.86
CA ALA A 356 7.83 -8.93 -0.11
C ALA A 356 8.54 -7.78 -0.86
N TYR A 357 8.67 -7.87 -2.19
CA TYR A 357 9.20 -6.79 -3.03
C TYR A 357 8.28 -5.55 -3.07
N VAL A 358 6.95 -5.73 -3.09
CA VAL A 358 5.99 -4.62 -2.96
C VAL A 358 6.12 -3.94 -1.58
N ILE A 359 6.25 -4.71 -0.51
CA ILE A 359 6.47 -4.18 0.85
C ILE A 359 7.80 -3.39 0.91
N ARG A 360 8.90 -3.96 0.41
CA ARG A 360 10.21 -3.28 0.29
C ARG A 360 10.08 -1.92 -0.41
N ASN A 361 9.48 -1.90 -1.60
CA ASN A 361 9.36 -0.70 -2.42
C ASN A 361 8.39 0.35 -1.83
N TYR A 362 7.42 -0.07 -1.02
CA TYR A 362 6.60 0.86 -0.25
C TYR A 362 7.39 1.44 0.93
N VAL A 363 8.14 0.62 1.66
CA VAL A 363 8.94 1.05 2.81
C VAL A 363 10.06 2.01 2.39
N GLU A 364 10.82 1.68 1.35
CA GLU A 364 11.83 2.56 0.73
C GLU A 364 11.23 3.89 0.25
N ALA A 365 9.96 3.89 -0.19
CA ALA A 365 9.31 5.08 -0.69
C ALA A 365 8.59 5.91 0.39
N TYR A 366 8.01 5.31 1.43
CA TYR A 366 7.00 5.94 2.30
C TYR A 366 7.22 5.74 3.80
N TYR A 367 8.14 4.86 4.21
CA TYR A 367 8.56 4.71 5.62
C TYR A 367 9.77 5.60 5.96
N VAL A 368 10.28 6.34 4.96
CA VAL A 368 11.29 7.39 5.12
C VAL A 368 10.77 8.42 6.12
N GLY A 369 11.54 8.64 7.20
CA GLY A 369 11.08 9.47 8.31
C GLY A 369 10.22 8.72 9.33
N SER A 370 10.53 7.46 9.65
CA SER A 370 10.07 6.75 10.86
C SER A 370 11.30 6.18 11.61
N CYS A 371 11.20 5.03 12.28
CA CYS A 371 12.38 4.29 12.72
C CYS A 371 13.23 3.88 11.49
N MET A 372 14.25 4.69 11.17
CA MET A 372 15.06 4.54 9.95
C MET A 372 15.78 3.19 9.89
N GLN A 373 16.31 2.75 11.03
CA GLN A 373 16.95 1.45 11.21
C GLN A 373 15.97 0.30 10.96
N CYS A 374 14.75 0.39 11.52
CA CYS A 374 13.70 -0.62 11.31
C CYS A 374 13.33 -0.77 9.83
N GLY A 375 13.22 0.36 9.11
CA GLY A 375 12.92 0.37 7.66
C GLY A 375 14.08 -0.18 6.84
N GLN A 376 15.32 0.24 7.15
CA GLN A 376 16.54 -0.23 6.49
C GLN A 376 16.75 -1.73 6.68
N ALA A 377 16.62 -2.26 7.90
CA ALA A 377 16.74 -3.68 8.19
C ALA A 377 15.69 -4.53 7.46
N LEU A 378 14.47 -4.03 7.29
CA LEU A 378 13.43 -4.69 6.49
C LEU A 378 13.79 -4.69 4.99
N ILE A 379 14.28 -3.58 4.45
CA ILE A 379 14.75 -3.48 3.05
C ILE A 379 15.93 -4.45 2.81
N GLU A 380 16.93 -4.45 3.68
CA GLU A 380 18.06 -5.39 3.64
C GLU A 380 17.61 -6.85 3.79
N SER A 381 16.55 -7.13 4.54
CA SER A 381 16.01 -8.49 4.65
C SER A 381 15.34 -8.99 3.36
N VAL A 382 14.99 -8.08 2.43
CA VAL A 382 14.63 -8.41 1.05
C VAL A 382 15.87 -8.47 0.16
N ASP A 383 16.68 -7.41 0.15
CA ASP A 383 17.80 -7.26 -0.80
C ASP A 383 18.95 -8.26 -0.56
N GLU A 384 19.14 -8.72 0.67
CA GLU A 384 20.10 -9.78 1.04
C GLU A 384 19.45 -11.18 1.15
N CYS A 385 18.20 -11.36 0.68
CA CYS A 385 17.48 -12.64 0.69
C CYS A 385 17.35 -13.30 2.08
N LYS A 386 17.27 -12.52 3.17
CA LYS A 386 17.30 -13.05 4.55
C LYS A 386 16.11 -14.00 4.82
N TYR A 387 16.32 -14.89 5.78
CA TYR A 387 15.27 -15.77 6.34
C TYR A 387 14.57 -16.70 5.33
N GLU A 388 15.30 -17.22 4.33
CA GLU A 388 14.80 -18.12 3.27
C GLU A 388 13.93 -17.45 2.18
N LEU A 389 13.88 -16.11 2.12
CA LEU A 389 13.09 -15.34 1.15
C LEU A 389 13.29 -15.81 -0.31
N CYS A 390 14.54 -15.94 -0.74
CA CYS A 390 14.91 -16.38 -2.09
C CYS A 390 15.10 -17.90 -2.22
N GLY A 391 14.69 -18.67 -1.21
CA GLY A 391 14.59 -20.12 -1.24
C GLY A 391 13.13 -20.55 -1.43
N ARG A 392 12.60 -21.29 -0.46
CA ARG A 392 11.26 -21.91 -0.48
C ARG A 392 10.13 -20.96 -0.90
N MET A 393 10.19 -19.68 -0.51
CA MET A 393 9.18 -18.68 -0.83
C MET A 393 9.27 -18.13 -2.28
N ALA A 394 10.44 -18.25 -2.93
CA ALA A 394 10.61 -17.96 -4.35
C ALA A 394 10.24 -19.15 -5.27
N GLU A 395 10.07 -20.35 -4.69
CA GLU A 395 9.60 -21.57 -5.38
C GLU A 395 8.06 -21.67 -5.42
N ILE A 396 7.34 -20.78 -4.71
CA ILE A 396 5.87 -20.72 -4.72
C ILE A 396 5.38 -19.97 -5.95
N ASP A 397 4.67 -20.69 -6.83
CA ASP A 397 4.03 -20.15 -8.02
C ASP A 397 2.50 -20.25 -7.92
N VAL A 398 1.80 -19.66 -8.88
CA VAL A 398 0.34 -19.54 -8.94
C VAL A 398 -0.37 -20.90 -8.99
N ASP A 399 0.31 -21.93 -9.49
CA ASP A 399 -0.22 -23.30 -9.61
C ASP A 399 0.26 -24.23 -8.48
N THR A 400 1.00 -23.72 -7.50
CA THR A 400 1.32 -24.44 -6.26
C THR A 400 0.06 -24.71 -5.45
N GLU A 401 -0.09 -25.91 -4.86
CA GLU A 401 -1.27 -26.28 -4.07
C GLU A 401 -1.57 -25.24 -2.98
N THR A 402 -2.85 -24.91 -2.80
CA THR A 402 -3.33 -23.88 -1.86
C THR A 402 -3.05 -24.20 -0.39
N LYS A 403 -2.70 -25.46 -0.09
CA LYS A 403 -2.28 -25.95 1.24
C LYS A 403 -0.75 -26.07 1.39
N ALA A 404 0.03 -25.77 0.36
CA ALA A 404 1.48 -25.86 0.42
C ALA A 404 2.04 -24.91 1.49
N PRO A 405 3.04 -25.34 2.28
CA PRO A 405 3.49 -24.58 3.45
C PRO A 405 4.05 -23.20 3.11
N GLY A 406 4.63 -23.01 1.92
CA GLY A 406 5.25 -21.74 1.53
C GLY A 406 4.28 -20.56 1.37
N TRP A 407 2.97 -20.78 1.29
CA TRP A 407 2.00 -19.68 1.41
C TRP A 407 2.06 -18.99 2.78
N LYS A 408 2.48 -19.71 3.84
CA LYS A 408 2.71 -19.17 5.19
C LYS A 408 4.02 -18.41 5.33
N ASP A 409 5.01 -18.68 4.47
CA ASP A 409 6.40 -18.27 4.70
C ASP A 409 6.58 -16.74 4.69
N LEU A 410 5.71 -15.98 4.03
CA LEU A 410 5.75 -14.51 4.09
C LEU A 410 5.41 -13.97 5.49
N ALA A 411 4.43 -14.56 6.17
CA ALA A 411 4.09 -14.17 7.54
C ALA A 411 5.21 -14.55 8.52
N ILE A 412 5.86 -15.70 8.29
CA ILE A 412 7.06 -16.14 9.03
C ILE A 412 8.26 -15.24 8.72
N TRP A 413 8.42 -14.76 7.49
CA TRP A 413 9.48 -13.82 7.10
C TRP A 413 9.28 -12.44 7.74
N ILE A 414 8.08 -11.86 7.68
CA ILE A 414 7.72 -10.62 8.41
C ILE A 414 7.96 -10.77 9.92
N TRP A 415 7.59 -11.91 10.50
CA TRP A 415 7.81 -12.24 11.91
C TRP A 415 9.30 -12.34 12.28
N ARG A 416 10.14 -13.01 11.45
CA ARG A 416 11.59 -13.08 11.65
C ARG A 416 12.22 -11.68 11.56
N ALA A 417 11.87 -10.89 10.55
CA ALA A 417 12.38 -9.52 10.38
C ALA A 417 11.99 -8.59 11.54
N HIS A 418 10.73 -8.62 11.99
CA HIS A 418 10.27 -7.83 13.13
C HIS A 418 10.97 -8.24 14.44
N ASN A 419 11.23 -9.54 14.65
CA ASN A 419 11.98 -10.00 15.82
C ASN A 419 13.47 -9.64 15.78
N ASP A 420 14.09 -9.59 14.60
CA ASP A 420 15.48 -9.15 14.46
C ASP A 420 15.60 -7.66 14.81
N VAL A 421 14.76 -6.81 14.21
CA VAL A 421 14.63 -5.38 14.55
C VAL A 421 14.35 -5.17 16.06
N ARG A 422 13.49 -6.00 16.67
CA ARG A 422 13.20 -5.94 18.11
C ARG A 422 14.41 -6.23 18.99
N GLN A 423 15.25 -7.17 18.60
CA GLN A 423 16.45 -7.53 19.34
C GLN A 423 17.56 -6.48 19.16
N GLN A 424 17.75 -5.99 17.93
CA GLN A 424 18.81 -5.02 17.60
C GLN A 424 18.51 -3.61 18.13
N GLU A 425 17.35 -3.04 17.83
CA GLU A 425 17.05 -1.63 18.13
C GLU A 425 16.46 -1.41 19.53
N PHE A 426 15.75 -2.40 20.08
CA PHE A 426 14.95 -2.24 21.31
C PHE A 426 15.41 -3.14 22.48
N SER A 427 16.46 -3.96 22.30
CA SER A 427 16.88 -4.99 23.27
C SER A 427 15.73 -5.90 23.75
N GLY A 428 14.67 -6.04 22.95
CA GLY A 428 13.43 -6.70 23.34
C GLY A 428 13.54 -8.21 23.20
N THR A 429 12.88 -8.95 24.10
CA THR A 429 12.75 -10.40 23.94
C THR A 429 11.98 -10.74 22.66
N PRO A 430 12.37 -11.80 21.93
CA PRO A 430 11.58 -12.34 20.83
C PRO A 430 10.12 -12.59 21.22
N TRP A 431 9.23 -12.43 20.25
CA TRP A 431 7.78 -12.58 20.41
C TRP A 431 7.21 -13.54 19.35
N PRO A 432 6.21 -14.39 19.64
CA PRO A 432 5.54 -14.56 20.93
C PRO A 432 6.48 -15.13 22.00
N ASN A 433 6.37 -14.62 23.24
CA ASN A 433 7.08 -15.24 24.36
C ASN A 433 6.30 -16.47 24.87
N ALA A 434 6.92 -17.31 25.70
CA ALA A 434 6.30 -18.56 26.17
C ALA A 434 4.95 -18.39 26.92
N LYS A 435 4.61 -17.18 27.40
CA LYS A 435 3.27 -16.86 27.95
C LYS A 435 2.24 -16.53 26.88
N ASP A 436 2.66 -15.95 25.76
CA ASP A 436 1.79 -15.58 24.64
C ASP A 436 1.53 -16.81 23.75
N CYS A 437 2.53 -17.69 23.61
CA CYS A 437 2.43 -18.95 22.87
C CYS A 437 3.37 -20.02 23.45
N GLY A 438 2.83 -20.92 24.28
CA GLY A 438 3.62 -22.01 24.89
C GLY A 438 4.13 -23.06 23.89
N GLY A 439 3.47 -23.24 22.74
CA GLY A 439 3.90 -24.18 21.68
C GLY A 439 4.95 -23.61 20.73
N CYS A 440 5.03 -22.29 20.59
CA CYS A 440 5.85 -21.64 19.56
C CYS A 440 7.37 -21.85 19.75
N GLN A 441 7.83 -22.03 21.00
CA GLN A 441 9.25 -22.17 21.33
C GLN A 441 9.50 -23.44 22.15
N GLY A 442 10.11 -24.45 21.52
CA GLY A 442 10.48 -25.72 22.13
C GLY A 442 11.99 -25.89 22.32
N ALA A 443 12.39 -27.06 22.84
CA ALA A 443 13.80 -27.38 23.11
C ALA A 443 14.70 -27.43 21.85
N LEU A 444 14.10 -27.53 20.66
CA LEU A 444 14.80 -27.53 19.36
C LEU A 444 14.72 -26.16 18.63
N GLY A 445 14.18 -25.12 19.28
CA GLY A 445 13.96 -23.81 18.69
C GLY A 445 12.48 -23.53 18.38
N TRP A 446 12.21 -22.74 17.33
CA TRP A 446 10.87 -22.27 17.00
C TRP A 446 10.09 -23.30 16.17
N SER A 447 8.86 -23.61 16.60
CA SER A 447 7.88 -24.32 15.78
C SER A 447 7.18 -23.34 14.85
N LEU A 448 7.53 -23.36 13.56
CA LEU A 448 7.05 -22.36 12.60
C LEU A 448 5.54 -22.49 12.32
N ASP A 449 4.97 -23.70 12.40
CA ASP A 449 3.52 -23.90 12.25
C ASP A 449 2.73 -23.39 13.46
N ASP A 450 3.25 -23.55 14.69
CA ASP A 450 2.63 -22.98 15.90
C ASP A 450 2.77 -21.45 15.90
N VAL A 451 3.93 -20.92 15.48
CA VAL A 451 4.12 -19.47 15.26
C VAL A 451 3.14 -18.94 14.22
N TYR A 452 2.98 -19.58 13.06
CA TYR A 452 1.98 -19.16 12.06
C TYR A 452 0.56 -19.21 12.64
N THR A 453 0.23 -20.25 13.39
CA THR A 453 -1.10 -20.41 14.02
C THR A 453 -1.38 -19.30 15.04
N HIS A 454 -0.39 -18.95 15.86
CA HIS A 454 -0.48 -17.82 16.78
C HIS A 454 -0.58 -16.47 16.04
N LEU A 455 0.23 -16.24 15.00
CA LEU A 455 0.18 -15.03 14.17
C LEU A 455 -1.21 -14.87 13.52
N LYS A 456 -1.73 -15.92 12.90
CA LYS A 456 -3.07 -15.95 12.30
C LYS A 456 -4.15 -15.65 13.34
N HIS A 457 -4.06 -16.25 14.52
CA HIS A 457 -5.02 -16.02 15.60
C HIS A 457 -4.96 -14.57 16.14
N TYR A 458 -3.76 -13.98 16.29
CA TYR A 458 -3.58 -12.64 16.81
C TYR A 458 -3.94 -11.53 15.81
N TYR A 459 -3.54 -11.68 14.54
CA TYR A 459 -3.73 -10.66 13.49
C TYR A 459 -4.97 -10.88 12.63
N TRP A 460 -5.59 -12.07 12.67
CA TRP A 460 -6.76 -12.43 11.85
C TRP A 460 -7.71 -13.42 12.57
N PRO A 461 -8.15 -13.16 13.82
CA PRO A 461 -8.95 -14.10 14.61
C PRO A 461 -10.28 -14.49 13.94
N SER A 462 -10.85 -13.58 13.14
CA SER A 462 -12.14 -13.78 12.46
C SER A 462 -12.10 -14.73 11.25
N GLY A 463 -10.90 -15.17 10.81
CA GLY A 463 -10.70 -15.95 9.60
C GLY A 463 -11.07 -15.22 8.29
N VAL A 464 -11.00 -15.92 7.15
CA VAL A 464 -11.48 -15.39 5.86
C VAL A 464 -13.01 -15.37 5.88
N GLN A 465 -13.59 -14.19 6.12
CA GLN A 465 -15.02 -13.96 6.01
C GLN A 465 -15.32 -13.39 4.63
N ASN A 466 -16.12 -14.09 3.83
CA ASN A 466 -16.45 -13.77 2.43
C ASN A 466 -15.22 -13.37 1.57
N PRO A 467 -14.50 -14.32 0.95
CA PRO A 467 -13.39 -14.01 0.06
C PRO A 467 -13.86 -13.18 -1.14
N ARG A 468 -13.43 -11.90 -1.19
CA ARG A 468 -13.72 -11.03 -2.33
C ARG A 468 -12.92 -11.51 -3.53
N ILE A 469 -13.60 -11.86 -4.63
CA ILE A 469 -12.93 -12.11 -5.90
C ILE A 469 -12.34 -10.78 -6.40
N VAL A 470 -11.00 -10.71 -6.50
CA VAL A 470 -10.28 -9.53 -6.98
C VAL A 470 -9.59 -9.88 -8.30
N VAL A 471 -9.79 -9.07 -9.34
CA VAL A 471 -9.08 -9.20 -10.61
C VAL A 471 -7.88 -8.24 -10.59
N LEU A 472 -6.66 -8.75 -10.64
CA LEU A 472 -5.45 -7.93 -10.80
C LEU A 472 -5.12 -7.76 -12.27
N HIS A 473 -5.01 -6.51 -12.71
CA HIS A 473 -4.62 -6.16 -14.07
C HIS A 473 -3.13 -6.45 -14.31
N LYS A 474 -2.81 -6.98 -15.51
CA LYS A 474 -1.46 -7.40 -15.85
C LYS A 474 -0.51 -6.21 -15.98
N ASN A 475 0.44 -6.11 -15.04
CA ASN A 475 1.38 -4.99 -14.95
C ASN A 475 2.52 -5.15 -15.97
N GLY A 476 2.23 -4.85 -17.25
CA GLY A 476 3.06 -5.14 -18.44
C GLY A 476 4.49 -4.56 -18.50
N ARG A 477 4.99 -3.94 -17.43
CA ARG A 477 6.40 -3.52 -17.27
C ARG A 477 7.22 -4.43 -16.34
N LEU A 478 6.62 -5.05 -15.31
CA LEU A 478 7.39 -5.65 -14.20
C LEU A 478 7.97 -7.04 -14.50
N SER A 479 7.34 -7.85 -15.36
CA SER A 479 7.83 -9.18 -15.75
C SER A 479 9.22 -9.19 -16.41
N ARG A 480 9.79 -8.01 -16.69
CA ARG A 480 11.15 -7.84 -17.24
C ARG A 480 12.23 -7.57 -16.19
N LEU A 481 11.86 -7.08 -15.00
CA LEU A 481 12.84 -6.71 -13.95
C LEU A 481 13.29 -7.94 -13.13
N HIS A 482 12.36 -8.81 -12.74
CA HIS A 482 12.64 -9.95 -11.85
C HIS A 482 13.67 -10.94 -12.44
N VAL A 483 13.80 -11.00 -13.78
CA VAL A 483 14.76 -11.87 -14.49
C VAL A 483 16.17 -11.26 -14.58
N GLN A 484 16.33 -9.95 -14.38
CA GLN A 484 17.64 -9.29 -14.54
C GLN A 484 18.55 -9.40 -13.30
N GLY A 485 18.00 -9.69 -12.12
CA GLY A 485 18.77 -9.75 -10.86
C GLY A 485 19.90 -10.79 -10.86
N SER A 486 19.69 -11.98 -11.44
CA SER A 486 20.69 -13.06 -11.50
C SER A 486 21.64 -12.98 -12.72
N ALA A 487 21.22 -12.28 -13.78
CA ALA A 487 21.97 -12.18 -15.03
C ALA A 487 23.09 -11.11 -15.01
N THR A 488 22.98 -10.09 -14.16
CA THR A 488 23.96 -9.00 -14.08
C THR A 488 25.26 -9.43 -13.39
N TRP A 489 25.17 -10.15 -12.26
CA TRP A 489 26.34 -10.64 -11.52
C TRP A 489 27.20 -11.62 -12.33
N SER A 490 26.55 -12.52 -13.07
CA SER A 490 27.24 -13.47 -13.96
C SER A 490 27.93 -12.76 -15.14
N SER A 491 27.33 -11.70 -15.70
CA SER A 491 27.98 -10.88 -16.74
C SER A 491 29.13 -10.00 -16.21
N LEU A 492 29.04 -9.46 -14.99
CA LEU A 492 30.15 -8.76 -14.32
C LEU A 492 31.32 -9.71 -14.00
N GLY A 493 31.02 -10.94 -13.59
CA GLY A 493 32.02 -12.00 -13.44
C GLY A 493 32.75 -12.33 -14.75
N LEU A 494 32.02 -12.42 -15.87
CA LEU A 494 32.61 -12.64 -17.19
C LEU A 494 33.46 -11.45 -17.66
N VAL A 495 33.02 -10.20 -17.44
CA VAL A 495 33.80 -9.01 -17.82
C VAL A 495 35.08 -8.91 -17.00
N THR A 496 35.03 -9.14 -15.68
CA THR A 496 36.23 -9.13 -14.83
C THR A 496 37.20 -10.28 -15.16
N LEU A 497 36.69 -11.48 -15.43
CA LEU A 497 37.50 -12.60 -15.92
C LEU A 497 38.17 -12.29 -17.27
N CYS A 498 37.44 -11.72 -18.22
CA CYS A 498 37.98 -11.29 -19.52
C CYS A 498 39.06 -10.20 -19.36
N CYS A 499 38.88 -9.24 -18.44
CA CYS A 499 39.91 -8.25 -18.12
C CYS A 499 41.18 -8.90 -17.54
N LEU A 500 41.05 -9.87 -16.64
CA LEU A 500 42.19 -10.63 -16.09
C LEU A 500 42.91 -11.46 -17.18
N ILE A 501 42.16 -12.09 -18.08
CA ILE A 501 42.70 -12.82 -19.24
C ILE A 501 43.45 -11.84 -20.17
N LEU A 502 42.89 -10.66 -20.45
CA LEU A 502 43.57 -9.65 -21.28
C LEU A 502 44.84 -9.11 -20.62
N VAL A 503 44.84 -8.83 -19.31
CA VAL A 503 46.02 -8.34 -18.57
C VAL A 503 47.12 -9.40 -18.50
N THR A 504 46.76 -10.67 -18.24
CA THR A 504 47.73 -11.78 -18.23
C THR A 504 48.27 -12.07 -19.63
N TRP A 505 47.43 -12.05 -20.67
CA TRP A 505 47.85 -12.18 -22.07
C TRP A 505 48.77 -11.04 -22.52
N PHE A 506 48.45 -9.78 -22.20
CA PHE A 506 49.34 -8.64 -22.47
C PHE A 506 50.69 -8.77 -21.75
N SER A 507 50.68 -9.22 -20.49
CA SER A 507 51.89 -9.43 -19.70
C SER A 507 52.77 -10.53 -20.28
N TRP A 508 52.17 -11.66 -20.67
CA TRP A 508 52.85 -12.76 -21.37
C TRP A 508 53.41 -12.31 -22.73
N LEU A 509 52.63 -11.55 -23.51
CA LEU A 509 53.08 -10.99 -24.78
C LEU A 509 54.29 -10.06 -24.60
N ARG A 510 54.29 -9.22 -23.55
CA ARG A 510 55.40 -8.33 -23.20
C ARG A 510 56.67 -9.11 -22.86
N LEU A 511 56.56 -10.16 -22.05
CA LEU A 511 57.66 -11.07 -21.72
C LEU A 511 58.19 -11.79 -22.97
N ARG A 512 57.29 -12.26 -23.86
CA ARG A 512 57.66 -12.92 -25.11
C ARG A 512 58.39 -11.97 -26.07
N ILE A 513 58.00 -10.70 -26.14
CA ILE A 513 58.71 -9.66 -26.90
C ILE A 513 60.11 -9.43 -26.32
N GLN A 514 60.26 -9.37 -25.00
CA GLN A 514 61.59 -9.24 -24.37
C GLN A 514 62.48 -10.47 -24.66
N GLN A 515 61.95 -11.69 -24.53
CA GLN A 515 62.67 -12.93 -24.81
C GLN A 515 63.02 -13.11 -26.30
N SER A 516 62.22 -12.55 -27.23
CA SER A 516 62.45 -12.65 -28.67
C SER A 516 63.75 -11.97 -29.16
N GLY A 517 64.41 -11.18 -28.30
CA GLY A 517 65.69 -10.53 -28.61
C GLY A 517 65.62 -9.41 -29.65
N LEU A 518 64.45 -9.10 -30.20
CA LEU A 518 64.26 -8.11 -31.28
C LEU A 518 64.83 -6.71 -30.94
N HIS A 519 64.84 -6.34 -29.66
CA HIS A 519 65.49 -5.10 -29.20
C HIS A 519 66.99 -5.00 -29.55
N LYS A 520 67.74 -6.11 -29.64
CA LYS A 520 69.16 -6.05 -30.05
C LYS A 520 69.34 -5.50 -31.48
N LYS A 521 68.33 -5.60 -32.35
CA LYS A 521 68.37 -5.03 -33.71
C LYS A 521 68.15 -3.52 -33.73
N SER A 522 67.30 -2.96 -32.86
CA SER A 522 67.02 -1.52 -32.85
C SER A 522 68.14 -0.69 -32.20
N TYR A 523 68.78 -1.20 -31.14
CA TYR A 523 69.93 -0.52 -30.52
C TYR A 523 71.11 -0.33 -31.50
N LEU A 524 71.42 -1.35 -32.32
CA LEU A 524 72.50 -1.27 -33.31
C LEU A 524 72.23 -0.27 -34.44
N LEU A 525 70.97 -0.10 -34.86
CA LEU A 525 70.57 0.91 -35.84
C LEU A 525 70.69 2.32 -35.26
N ASN A 526 70.13 2.57 -34.07
CA ASN A 526 70.19 3.87 -33.41
C ASN A 526 71.64 4.31 -33.10
N GLU A 527 72.55 3.38 -32.81
CA GLU A 527 73.95 3.71 -32.60
C GLU A 527 74.66 4.15 -33.89
N GLN A 528 74.34 3.56 -35.05
CA GLN A 528 74.86 4.01 -36.34
C GLN A 528 74.32 5.40 -36.71
N GLU A 529 73.04 5.68 -36.47
CA GLU A 529 72.47 7.01 -36.72
C GLU A 529 73.04 8.09 -35.79
N SER A 530 73.22 7.79 -34.49
CA SER A 530 73.87 8.72 -33.55
C SER A 530 75.31 9.05 -33.97
N LYS A 531 76.05 8.07 -34.51
CA LYS A 531 77.40 8.28 -35.06
C LYS A 531 77.40 9.11 -36.36
N ARG A 532 76.37 8.99 -37.21
CA ARG A 532 76.17 9.88 -38.38
C ARG A 532 75.82 11.31 -37.97
N GLU A 533 74.89 11.50 -37.05
CA GLU A 533 74.50 12.82 -36.51
C GLU A 533 75.67 13.58 -35.89
N LYS A 534 76.48 12.92 -35.05
CA LYS A 534 77.63 13.57 -34.41
C LYS A 534 78.67 14.06 -35.42
N ARG A 535 78.87 13.33 -36.54
CA ARG A 535 79.71 13.80 -37.65
C ARG A 535 79.10 15.00 -38.40
N SER A 536 77.78 15.06 -38.61
CA SER A 536 77.17 16.20 -39.32
C SER A 536 77.12 17.47 -38.47
N ARG A 537 76.82 17.37 -37.18
CA ARG A 537 76.75 18.51 -36.25
C ARG A 537 78.12 19.15 -36.00
N SER A 538 79.21 18.38 -36.02
CA SER A 538 80.58 18.90 -35.94
C SER A 538 80.98 19.86 -37.06
N LEU A 539 80.29 19.83 -38.21
CA LEU A 539 80.60 20.68 -39.37
C LEU A 539 79.75 21.97 -39.43
N ARG A 540 78.75 22.15 -38.54
CA ARG A 540 77.80 23.28 -38.60
C ARG A 540 78.00 24.38 -37.55
N HIS A 541 78.94 24.26 -36.62
CA HIS A 541 79.13 25.24 -35.53
C HIS A 541 79.97 26.50 -35.88
N ARG A 542 80.14 26.82 -37.16
CA ARG A 542 80.64 28.13 -37.64
C ARG A 542 79.55 28.84 -38.46
N GLY A 543 78.76 29.71 -37.81
CA GLY A 543 77.73 30.54 -38.46
C GLY A 543 76.88 31.31 -37.44
N GLY A 544 76.43 32.52 -37.77
CA GLY A 544 75.62 33.39 -36.89
C GLY A 544 74.24 32.80 -36.55
N SER A 545 73.54 33.18 -35.46
CA SER A 545 73.43 34.49 -34.76
C SER A 545 72.65 35.55 -35.55
N SER A 546 71.35 35.73 -35.22
CA SER A 546 70.62 37.02 -35.17
C SER A 546 69.12 36.84 -34.84
N ARG A 547 68.58 37.66 -33.91
CA ARG A 547 67.17 38.20 -33.85
C ARG A 547 65.97 37.22 -33.66
N TYR A 548 64.82 37.57 -33.02
CA TYR A 548 64.42 38.72 -32.16
C TYR A 548 63.01 38.54 -31.50
N LYS A 549 62.80 38.99 -30.23
CA LYS A 549 61.50 39.39 -29.58
C LYS A 549 60.37 38.31 -29.49
N SER A 550 59.22 38.42 -28.76
CA SER A 550 58.58 39.27 -27.70
C SER A 550 57.19 38.60 -27.37
N ARG A 551 56.44 38.68 -26.25
CA ARG A 551 56.36 39.34 -24.90
C ARG A 551 55.46 38.42 -24.01
N ARG A 552 55.63 38.22 -22.68
CA ARG A 552 54.97 38.90 -21.50
C ARG A 552 53.53 39.43 -21.69
N GLY A 553 52.60 39.37 -20.73
CA GLY A 553 52.58 38.90 -19.32
C GLY A 553 51.11 38.89 -18.79
N VAL A 554 50.72 38.10 -17.77
CA VAL A 554 50.88 38.29 -16.31
C VAL A 554 50.20 39.56 -15.74
N GLY A 555 49.19 39.38 -14.86
CA GLY A 555 48.54 40.40 -14.02
C GLY A 555 47.48 39.79 -13.09
N ALA A 556 47.26 40.34 -11.89
CA ALA A 556 46.36 39.75 -10.87
C ALA A 556 45.80 40.78 -9.86
N ARG A 557 44.57 40.56 -9.35
CA ARG A 557 43.85 41.13 -8.17
C ARG A 557 42.34 40.77 -8.28
N SER A 558 41.42 41.02 -7.33
CA SER A 558 41.37 40.98 -5.83
C SER A 558 40.10 41.72 -5.36
N ARG A 559 39.34 41.19 -4.37
CA ARG A 559 38.09 41.75 -3.75
C ARG A 559 36.89 41.87 -4.74
N GLN A 560 35.62 42.02 -4.33
CA GLN A 560 35.01 42.44 -3.05
C GLN A 560 33.61 41.80 -2.83
N GLN A 561 32.91 42.11 -1.74
CA GLN A 561 31.56 41.60 -1.39
C GLN A 561 30.41 42.37 -2.07
N THR A 562 29.26 41.72 -2.27
CA THR A 562 27.92 42.35 -2.17
C THR A 562 26.89 41.37 -1.64
N THR A 563 25.97 41.88 -0.81
CA THR A 563 24.73 41.22 -0.36
C THR A 563 23.56 41.71 -1.20
N PHE A 564 22.52 40.89 -1.39
CA PHE A 564 21.21 41.37 -1.85
C PHE A 564 20.08 40.64 -1.11
N LEU A 565 19.06 41.42 -0.73
CA LEU A 565 17.71 40.99 -0.37
C LEU A 565 16.77 41.49 -1.49
N ASP A 566 15.65 40.81 -1.71
CA ASP A 566 14.29 41.39 -1.72
C ASP A 566 13.28 40.47 -2.43
N SER A 567 11.99 40.70 -2.10
CA SER A 567 10.76 40.13 -2.70
C SER A 567 10.49 38.65 -2.45
#